data_AF-A0A967J8E9-F1
#
_entry.id   AF-A0A967J8E9-F1
#
_cell.length_a   1.000
_cell.length_b   1.000
_cell.length_c   1.000
_cell.angle_alpha   90.00
_cell.angle_beta   90.00
_cell.angle_gamma   90.00
#
_symmetry.space_group_name_H-M   'P 1'
#
loop_
_entity.id
_entity.type
_entity.pdbx_description
1 polymer ?
#
loop_
_entity_poly.entity_id
_entity_poly.type
_entity_poly.pdbx_seq_one_letter_code
_entity_poly.pdbx_strand_id
1 'polypeptide(L)'
;LGNGIYGVERASRYYFGVGVDDLSIGQIATLVGMTRSPEYYEPRRHPERAEAVRNVVLGLMRADALVDEVDVAAAKESDLGV
;
A
#
# COMPACT_ATOMS: atom_id res chain seq x y z
N LEU A 1 -6.87 9.35 -4.34
CA LEU A 1 -5.54 9.52 -3.72
C LEU A 1 -5.38 11.02 -3.45
N GLY A 2 -5.29 11.43 -2.18
CA GLY A 2 -5.27 12.86 -1.78
C GLY A 2 -3.91 13.53 -2.05
N ASN A 3 -3.76 14.81 -1.69
CA ASN A 3 -2.57 15.65 -1.95
C ASN A 3 -2.29 15.98 -3.44
N GLY A 4 -3.33 16.14 -4.27
CA GLY A 4 -3.15 16.52 -5.68
C GLY A 4 -2.58 15.42 -6.59
N ILE A 5 -2.38 14.23 -6.04
CA ILE A 5 -1.92 13.03 -6.74
C ILE A 5 -3.14 12.26 -7.23
N TYR A 6 -3.59 12.53 -8.45
CA TYR A 6 -4.70 11.77 -9.04
C TYR A 6 -4.18 10.61 -9.88
N GLY A 7 -4.60 9.40 -9.52
CA GLY A 7 -4.23 8.17 -10.22
C GLY A 7 -3.09 7.40 -9.56
N VAL A 8 -3.15 6.08 -9.69
CA VAL A 8 -2.25 5.13 -9.04
C VAL A 8 -0.80 5.33 -9.50
N GLU A 9 -0.59 5.62 -10.80
CA GLU A 9 0.74 5.88 -11.39
C GLU A 9 1.48 7.07 -10.77
N ARG A 10 0.77 8.16 -10.43
CA ARG A 10 1.45 9.29 -9.76
C ARG A 10 1.74 8.98 -8.30
N ALA A 11 0.89 8.19 -7.64
CA ALA A 11 1.11 7.79 -6.27
C ALA A 11 2.26 6.79 -6.14
N SER A 12 2.38 5.84 -7.07
CA SER A 12 3.49 4.89 -7.11
C SER A 12 4.83 5.61 -7.18
N ARG A 13 4.95 6.58 -8.10
CA ARG A 13 6.16 7.41 -8.23
C ARG A 13 6.40 8.30 -7.03
N TYR A 14 5.36 8.90 -6.46
CA TYR A 14 5.52 9.83 -5.35
C TYR A 14 5.91 9.15 -4.04
N TYR A 15 5.29 8.01 -3.73
CA TYR A 15 5.54 7.29 -2.47
C TYR A 15 6.74 6.35 -2.57
N PHE A 16 6.90 5.64 -3.70
CA PHE A 16 7.88 4.55 -3.80
C PHE A 16 8.91 4.74 -4.92
N GLY A 17 8.79 5.79 -5.74
CA GLY A 17 9.74 6.05 -6.83
C GLY A 17 9.66 5.10 -8.03
N VAL A 18 8.67 4.20 -8.06
CA VAL A 18 8.52 3.18 -9.12
C VAL A 18 7.26 3.39 -9.96
N GLY A 19 7.23 2.79 -11.16
CA GLY A 19 6.03 2.76 -12.00
C GLY A 19 4.93 1.91 -11.37
N VAL A 20 3.68 2.07 -11.82
CA VAL A 20 2.55 1.26 -11.31
C VAL A 20 2.76 -0.23 -11.52
N ASP A 21 3.42 -0.61 -12.62
CA ASP A 21 3.69 -2.00 -13.01
C ASP A 21 4.78 -2.67 -12.15
N ASP A 22 5.59 -1.86 -11.45
CA ASP A 22 6.70 -2.31 -10.60
C ASP A 22 6.34 -2.34 -9.11
N LEU A 23 5.07 -2.02 -8.76
CA LEU A 23 4.64 -2.01 -7.37
C LEU A 23 4.59 -3.42 -6.79
N SER A 24 5.16 -3.58 -5.59
CA SER A 24 4.97 -4.80 -4.81
C SER A 24 3.53 -4.88 -4.26
N ILE A 25 3.09 -6.10 -3.94
CA ILE A 25 1.78 -6.34 -3.32
C ILE A 25 1.60 -5.50 -2.05
N GLY A 26 2.65 -5.36 -1.23
CA GLY A 26 2.63 -4.52 -0.03
C GLY A 26 2.47 -3.01 -0.34
N GLN A 27 3.11 -2.52 -1.39
CA GLN A 27 2.98 -1.12 -1.82
C GLN A 27 1.58 -0.85 -2.41
N ILE A 28 1.03 -1.78 -3.20
CA ILE A 28 -0.36 -1.72 -3.68
C ILE A 28 -1.32 -1.65 -2.50
N ALA A 29 -1.18 -2.56 -1.53
CA ALA A 29 -2.03 -2.62 -0.34
C ALA A 29 -1.97 -1.32 0.47
N THR A 30 -0.78 -0.71 0.57
CA THR A 30 -0.59 0.59 1.24
C THR A 30 -1.34 1.70 0.51
N LEU A 31 -1.18 1.82 -0.82
CA LEU A 31 -1.89 2.83 -1.62
C LEU A 31 -3.41 2.68 -1.53
N VAL A 32 -3.90 1.44 -1.61
CA VAL A 32 -5.33 1.12 -1.46
C VAL A 32 -5.82 1.54 -0.08
N GLY A 33 -5.09 1.22 0.99
CA GLY A 33 -5.42 1.64 2.35
C GLY A 33 -5.51 3.16 2.52
N MET A 34 -4.63 3.89 1.84
CA MET A 34 -4.61 5.36 1.83
C MET A 34 -5.79 5.99 1.07
N THR A 35 -6.46 5.27 0.16
CA THR A 35 -7.58 5.83 -0.61
C THR A 35 -8.71 6.35 0.28
N ARG A 36 -8.95 5.69 1.42
CA ARG A 36 -10.00 6.05 2.39
C ARG A 36 -9.67 7.33 3.15
N SER A 37 -8.42 7.51 3.56
CA SER A 37 -7.97 8.69 4.30
C SER A 37 -6.48 8.92 4.08
N PRO A 38 -6.12 9.67 3.02
CA PRO A 38 -4.72 9.80 2.57
C PRO A 38 -3.80 10.45 3.59
N GLU A 39 -4.30 11.45 4.33
CA GLU A 39 -3.51 12.14 5.36
C GLU A 39 -3.36 11.29 6.63
N TYR A 40 -4.42 10.57 7.01
CA TYR A 40 -4.42 9.76 8.24
C TYR A 40 -3.52 8.51 8.12
N TYR A 41 -3.48 7.91 6.94
CA TYR A 41 -2.66 6.74 6.60
C TYR A 41 -1.40 7.09 5.84
N GLU A 42 -0.97 8.36 5.85
CA GLU A 42 0.24 8.75 5.14
C GLU A 42 1.46 8.00 5.71
N PRO A 43 2.16 7.17 4.92
CA PRO A 43 3.18 6.25 5.43
C PRO A 43 4.44 6.97 5.92
N ARG A 44 4.73 8.17 5.41
CA ARG A 44 5.86 9.01 5.86
C ARG A 44 5.58 9.73 7.18
N ARG A 45 4.32 10.07 7.48
CA ARG A 45 3.92 10.77 8.72
C ARG A 45 3.44 9.82 9.80
N HIS A 46 2.80 8.73 9.41
CA HIS A 46 2.13 7.78 10.29
C HIS A 46 2.43 6.33 9.87
N PRO A 47 3.70 5.90 9.93
CA PRO A 47 4.13 4.58 9.44
C PRO A 47 3.37 3.43 10.11
N GLU A 48 3.17 3.47 11.44
CA GLU A 48 2.41 2.44 12.16
C GLU A 48 0.97 2.30 11.66
N ARG A 49 0.31 3.42 11.33
CA ARG A 49 -1.07 3.41 10.81
C ARG A 49 -1.11 2.90 9.38
N ALA A 50 -0.13 3.29 8.58
CA ALA A 50 0.01 2.82 7.20
C ALA A 50 0.26 1.32 7.16
N GLU A 51 1.10 0.79 8.05
CA GLU A 51 1.37 -0.64 8.18
C GLU A 51 0.12 -1.40 8.63
N ALA A 52 -0.59 -0.88 9.63
CA ALA A 52 -1.84 -1.48 10.10
C ALA A 52 -2.89 -1.56 8.97
N VAL A 53 -3.09 -0.48 8.21
CA VAL A 53 -4.06 -0.49 7.10
C VAL A 53 -3.59 -1.35 5.92
N ARG A 54 -2.28 -1.38 5.61
CA ARG A 54 -1.69 -2.29 4.62
C ARG A 54 -2.02 -3.74 4.98
N ASN A 55 -1.79 -4.13 6.23
CA ASN A 55 -2.02 -5.51 6.69
C ASN A 55 -3.49 -5.91 6.63
N VAL A 56 -4.42 -4.97 6.87
CA VAL A 56 -5.87 -5.18 6.66
C VAL A 56 -6.16 -5.41 5.18
N VAL A 57 -5.63 -4.57 4.28
CA VAL A 57 -5.85 -4.71 2.84
C VAL A 57 -5.25 -6.02 2.30
N LEU A 58 -4.06 -6.42 2.74
CA LEU A 58 -3.47 -7.71 2.39
C LEU A 58 -4.37 -8.89 2.81
N GLY A 59 -5.01 -8.80 3.97
CA GLY A 59 -5.99 -9.79 4.42
C GLY A 59 -7.23 -9.86 3.53
N LEU A 60 -7.71 -8.71 3.05
CA LEU A 60 -8.83 -8.64 2.09
C LEU A 60 -8.44 -9.19 0.72
N MET A 61 -7.26 -8.85 0.21
CA MET A 61 -6.76 -9.38 -1.07
C MET A 61 -6.64 -10.90 -1.04
N ARG A 62 -6.20 -11.47 0.08
CA ARG A 62 -6.19 -12.93 0.29
C ARG A 62 -7.60 -13.51 0.31
N ALA A 63 -8.53 -12.86 1.03
CA ALA A 63 -9.90 -13.33 1.14
C ALA A 63 -10.60 -13.38 -0.23
N ASP A 64 -10.25 -12.44 -1.12
CA ASP A 64 -10.73 -12.39 -2.51
C ASP A 64 -9.91 -13.26 -3.48
N ALA A 65 -8.98 -14.08 -2.96
CA ALA A 65 -8.08 -14.96 -3.73
C ALA A 65 -7.22 -14.23 -4.80
N LEU A 66 -6.91 -12.95 -4.57
CA LEU A 66 -6.02 -12.16 -5.44
C LEU A 66 -4.54 -12.43 -5.18
N VAL A 67 -4.21 -12.90 -3.97
CA VAL A 67 -2.86 -13.20 -3.49
C VAL A 67 -2.89 -14.43 -2.61
N ASP A 68 -1.78 -15.17 -2.55
CA ASP A 68 -1.67 -16.32 -1.67
C ASP A 68 -1.17 -15.95 -0.25
N GLU A 69 -1.14 -16.93 0.65
CA GLU A 69 -0.67 -16.69 2.03
C GLU A 69 0.84 -16.40 2.10
N VAL A 70 1.62 -16.90 1.15
CA VAL A 70 3.07 -16.71 1.08
C VAL A 70 3.38 -15.27 0.70
N ASP A 71 2.69 -14.74 -0.30
CA ASP A 71 2.75 -13.35 -0.74
C ASP A 71 2.36 -12.39 0.38
N VAL A 72 1.30 -12.71 1.13
CA VAL A 72 0.86 -11.91 2.26
C VAL A 72 1.88 -11.91 3.39
N ALA A 73 2.48 -13.07 3.69
CA ALA A 73 3.53 -13.17 4.72
C ALA A 73 4.76 -12.35 4.31
N ALA A 74 5.23 -12.52 3.07
CA ALA A 74 6.36 -11.77 2.53
C ALA A 74 6.10 -10.25 2.53
N ALA A 75 4.89 -9.83 2.12
CA ALA A 75 4.51 -8.42 2.12
C ALA A 75 4.40 -7.81 3.53
N LYS A 76 4.05 -8.61 4.54
CA LYS A 76 4.00 -8.17 5.94
C LYS A 76 5.39 -7.99 6.54
N GLU A 77 6.35 -8.84 6.16
CA GLU A 77 7.74 -8.74 6.59
C GLU A 77 8.50 -7.61 5.89
N SER A 78 8.07 -7.24 4.68
CA SER A 78 8.66 -6.12 3.95
C SER A 78 8.35 -4.76 4.61
N ASP A 79 9.30 -3.84 4.53
CA ASP A 79 9.11 -2.44 4.95
C ASP A 79 8.07 -1.72 4.06
N LEU A 80 7.53 -0.59 4.53
CA LEU A 80 6.62 0.24 3.73
C LEU A 80 7.29 0.79 2.47
N GLY A 81 8.60 1.01 2.46
CA GLY A 81 9.37 1.42 1.27
C GLY A 81 9.14 2.86 0.83
N VAL A 82 8.83 3.77 1.77
CA VAL A 82 8.40 5.17 1.51
C VAL A 82 9.40 6.25 1.86
#